data_AF-A0A8J5Z069-F1
#
_entry.id   AF-A0A8J5Z069-F1
#
_cell.length_a   1.000
_cell.length_b   1.000
_cell.length_c   1.000
_cell.angle_alpha   90.00
_cell.angle_beta   90.00
_cell.angle_gamma   90.00
#
_symmetry.space_group_name_H-M   'P 1'
#
loop_
_entity.id
_entity.type
_entity.pdbx_description
1 polymer ?
#
loop_
_entity_poly.entity_id
_entity_poly.type
_entity_poly.pdbx_seq_one_letter_code
_entity_poly.pdbx_strand_id
1 'polypeptide(L)'
;MILCPCKKCGNIYWHFPEVVYEHLIVDGFIRGYKKWIFHGECTSNGTSSTINPTYPDTDYHQHVRQDDMEDMLRDAFNMHSHGEQSFLPDFIISEDCNIGENVFCETGTSAPNEEPNEEAANFYNLLNEMNEELYEGSKYSKLFFCIRLFHLKCLGGWTGNSFTMLLEFLREMFPFAKIPQSCQDMKRLIKDLGFGYDKIHSCLNDCMLYWGDQKNQQSCHVCGKSRWMNSNTEDVNTDEGGAQLRKKPVKVLRYFPLKPRLQRLFMSSKTAESMRWHNDKRTDDGLLRHPADSLAWKSFDSKFPSFASDPRNVRLELAADGFNPFKIMSTSYSTWPVVLVPYNLPPWICMKQSSSILSMIIPGEKGPGNDIDIYLQPLI
;
A
#
# COMPACT_ATOMS: atom_id res chain seq x y z
N MET A 1 22.39 -13.42 -6.56
CA MET A 1 23.64 -12.64 -6.66
C MET A 1 23.55 -11.70 -7.86
N ILE A 2 24.21 -10.55 -7.84
CA ILE A 2 24.24 -9.56 -8.92
C ILE A 2 25.69 -9.12 -9.18
N LEU A 3 26.02 -8.71 -10.41
CA LEU A 3 27.33 -8.14 -10.75
C LEU A 3 27.52 -6.79 -10.05
N CYS A 4 28.56 -6.65 -9.25
CA CYS A 4 28.75 -5.42 -8.46
C CYS A 4 29.33 -4.29 -9.33
N PRO A 5 28.61 -3.16 -9.52
CA PRO A 5 29.09 -2.04 -10.33
C PRO A 5 30.01 -1.08 -9.56
N CYS A 6 30.47 -1.44 -8.36
CA CYS A 6 31.36 -0.59 -7.60
C CYS A 6 32.72 -0.42 -8.29
N LYS A 7 33.45 0.62 -7.94
CA LYS A 7 34.76 0.93 -8.53
C LYS A 7 35.77 -0.22 -8.43
N LYS A 8 35.70 -1.04 -7.37
CA LYS A 8 36.60 -2.19 -7.17
C LYS A 8 36.16 -3.42 -7.95
N CYS A 9 34.86 -3.72 -7.98
CA CYS A 9 34.33 -4.93 -8.60
C CYS A 9 34.12 -4.79 -10.10
N GLY A 10 33.84 -3.59 -10.61
CA GLY A 10 33.82 -3.26 -12.04
C GLY A 10 32.85 -4.07 -12.90
N ASN A 11 31.75 -4.57 -12.35
CA ASN A 11 30.83 -5.52 -13.00
C ASN A 11 31.49 -6.85 -13.40
N ILE A 12 32.53 -7.29 -12.69
CA ILE A 12 33.22 -8.57 -12.92
C ILE A 12 32.81 -9.62 -11.89
N TYR A 13 32.65 -9.20 -10.63
CA TYR A 13 32.38 -10.11 -9.51
C TYR A 13 30.90 -10.13 -9.13
N TRP A 14 30.39 -11.34 -8.90
CA TRP A 14 29.05 -11.59 -8.40
C TRP A 14 29.04 -11.53 -6.89
N HIS A 15 28.13 -10.73 -6.34
CA HIS A 15 27.93 -10.59 -4.90
C HIS A 15 26.45 -10.65 -4.56
N PHE A 16 26.12 -10.87 -3.28
CA PHE A 16 24.75 -10.71 -2.80
C PHE A 16 24.35 -9.23 -2.80
N PRO A 17 23.05 -8.89 -2.97
CA PRO A 17 22.59 -7.50 -3.03
C PRO A 17 23.04 -6.63 -1.85
N GLU A 18 23.10 -7.21 -0.65
CA GLU A 18 23.51 -6.55 0.59
C GLU A 18 24.98 -6.13 0.52
N VAL A 19 25.84 -7.02 0.02
CA VAL A 19 27.28 -6.76 -0.19
C VAL A 19 27.48 -5.73 -1.30
N VAL A 20 26.69 -5.79 -2.37
CA VAL A 20 26.74 -4.76 -3.43
C VAL A 20 26.33 -3.40 -2.90
N TYR A 21 25.32 -3.33 -2.04
CA TYR A 21 24.90 -2.09 -1.39
C TYR A 21 26.04 -1.48 -0.55
N GLU A 22 26.71 -2.27 0.29
CA GLU A 22 27.88 -1.82 1.05
C GLU A 22 29.01 -1.33 0.15
N HIS A 23 29.35 -2.11 -0.89
CA HIS A 23 30.39 -1.74 -1.84
C HIS A 23 30.07 -0.43 -2.57
N LEU A 24 28.80 -0.16 -2.87
CA LEU A 24 28.39 1.08 -3.52
C LEU A 24 28.44 2.28 -2.57
N ILE A 25 28.20 2.09 -1.28
CA ILE A 25 28.39 3.13 -0.26
C ILE A 25 29.88 3.45 -0.09
N VAL A 26 30.72 2.41 0.05
CA VAL A 26 32.14 2.58 0.40
C VAL A 26 32.99 2.98 -0.81
N ASP A 27 32.83 2.30 -1.94
CA ASP A 27 33.72 2.44 -3.10
C ASP A 27 33.11 3.28 -4.23
N GLY A 28 31.81 3.57 -4.15
CA GLY A 28 31.07 4.29 -5.18
C GLY A 28 30.94 3.51 -6.49
N PHE A 29 30.12 4.05 -7.39
CA PHE A 29 29.95 3.49 -8.74
C PHE A 29 31.21 3.66 -9.59
N ILE A 30 31.48 2.68 -10.45
CA ILE A 30 32.49 2.83 -11.51
C ILE A 30 32.14 4.03 -12.40
N ARG A 31 33.11 4.93 -12.60
CA ARG A 31 32.90 6.15 -13.40
C ARG A 31 32.55 5.81 -14.84
N GLY A 32 31.51 6.44 -15.37
CA GLY A 32 31.09 6.29 -16.77
C GLY A 32 30.06 5.18 -17.01
N TYR A 33 29.73 4.36 -16.01
CA TYR A 33 28.65 3.38 -16.10
C TYR A 33 27.27 4.04 -15.96
N LYS A 34 26.85 4.72 -17.03
CA LYS A 34 25.57 5.43 -17.13
C LYS A 34 24.46 4.57 -17.76
N LYS A 35 24.83 3.46 -18.41
CA LYS A 35 23.91 2.49 -19.02
C LYS A 35 24.10 1.14 -18.34
N TRP A 36 23.03 0.59 -17.79
CA TRP A 36 22.97 -0.59 -16.95
C TRP A 36 22.97 -1.89 -17.77
N ILE A 37 23.93 -2.02 -18.70
CA ILE A 37 23.99 -3.13 -19.66
C ILE A 37 24.15 -4.51 -18.99
N PHE A 38 24.82 -4.58 -17.84
CA PHE A 38 24.95 -5.82 -17.06
C PHE A 38 23.74 -6.09 -16.15
N HIS A 39 22.80 -5.14 -16.09
CA HIS A 39 21.61 -5.17 -15.25
C HIS A 39 20.32 -4.96 -16.05
N GLY A 40 20.36 -5.22 -17.37
CA GLY A 40 19.18 -5.32 -18.23
C GLY A 40 18.79 -4.07 -19.03
N GLU A 41 19.58 -2.98 -19.01
CA GLU A 41 19.30 -1.81 -19.85
C GLU A 41 19.80 -2.04 -21.29
N CYS A 42 18.86 -2.18 -22.23
CA CYS A 42 19.15 -2.41 -23.65
C CYS A 42 19.75 -1.17 -24.33
N THR A 43 20.84 -1.34 -25.08
CA THR A 43 21.32 -0.29 -25.99
C THR A 43 20.40 -0.19 -27.19
N SER A 44 19.91 1.02 -27.47
CA SER A 44 19.20 1.38 -28.69
C SER A 44 20.12 1.22 -29.90
N ASN A 45 20.22 0.00 -30.42
CA ASN A 45 20.52 -0.40 -31.80
C ASN A 45 20.52 -1.93 -31.84
N GLY A 46 19.61 -2.48 -32.64
CA GLY A 46 19.19 -3.87 -32.57
C GLY A 46 20.28 -4.89 -32.86
N THR A 47 20.33 -5.90 -32.00
CA THR A 47 20.27 -7.33 -32.34
C THR A 47 19.97 -8.06 -31.04
N SER A 48 18.86 -8.80 -30.98
CA SER A 48 18.55 -9.67 -29.86
C SER A 48 19.57 -10.80 -29.78
N SER A 49 20.55 -10.67 -28.89
CA SER A 49 21.35 -11.77 -28.39
C SER A 49 21.00 -11.94 -26.91
N THR A 50 20.04 -12.83 -26.64
CA THR A 50 19.77 -13.38 -25.32
C THR A 50 21.01 -14.13 -24.83
N ILE A 51 21.84 -13.47 -24.05
CA ILE A 51 22.74 -14.14 -23.11
C ILE A 51 21.95 -14.25 -21.82
N ASN A 52 21.22 -15.35 -21.65
CA ASN A 52 20.67 -15.73 -20.35
C ASN A 52 21.88 -16.01 -19.43
N PRO A 53 22.11 -15.24 -18.35
CA PRO A 53 23.11 -15.63 -17.39
C PRO A 53 22.57 -16.88 -16.69
N THR A 54 23.18 -18.03 -16.95
CA THR A 54 22.94 -19.25 -16.18
C THR A 54 23.40 -18.99 -14.75
N TYR A 55 22.44 -18.74 -13.86
CA TYR A 55 22.73 -18.66 -12.43
C TYR A 55 23.10 -20.08 -11.94
N PRO A 56 24.20 -20.25 -11.20
CA PRO A 56 24.49 -21.52 -10.58
C PRO A 56 23.42 -21.82 -9.51
N ASP A 57 22.79 -22.99 -9.65
CA ASP A 57 21.90 -23.59 -8.64
C ASP A 57 22.64 -23.61 -7.31
N THR A 58 22.18 -22.80 -6.35
CA THR A 58 22.67 -22.83 -4.98
C THR A 58 21.48 -22.78 -4.04
N ASP A 59 21.50 -23.76 -3.13
CA ASP A 59 20.53 -24.14 -2.12
C ASP A 59 19.89 -22.93 -1.44
N TYR A 60 18.58 -22.76 -1.66
CA TYR A 60 17.78 -21.71 -1.04
C TYR A 60 17.60 -22.03 0.45
N HIS A 61 18.53 -21.60 1.29
CA HIS A 61 18.18 -21.29 2.67
C HIS A 61 17.26 -20.08 2.67
N GLN A 62 15.96 -20.38 2.71
CA GLN A 62 14.85 -19.45 2.84
C GLN A 62 14.94 -18.76 4.21
N HIS A 63 15.87 -17.81 4.34
CA HIS A 63 15.71 -16.74 5.31
C HIS A 63 14.42 -16.02 4.92
N VAL A 64 13.34 -16.32 5.66
CA VAL A 64 12.12 -15.52 5.69
C VAL A 64 12.60 -14.08 5.83
N ARG A 65 12.45 -13.31 4.74
CA ARG A 65 12.76 -11.87 4.71
C ARG A 65 12.22 -11.30 6.01
N GLN A 66 13.06 -10.60 6.78
CA GLN A 66 12.61 -9.83 7.92
C GLN A 66 11.51 -8.91 7.39
N ASP A 67 10.25 -9.26 7.68
CA ASP A 67 9.11 -8.81 6.88
C ASP A 67 8.68 -7.45 7.44
N ASP A 68 9.04 -6.38 6.72
CA ASP A 68 8.74 -4.95 6.95
C ASP A 68 7.27 -4.68 7.29
N MET A 69 6.37 -5.64 7.11
CA MET A 69 4.99 -5.52 7.59
C MET A 69 4.89 -5.37 9.11
N GLU A 70 5.86 -5.80 9.92
CA GLU A 70 5.83 -5.43 11.36
C GLU A 70 5.92 -3.92 11.54
N ASP A 71 6.91 -3.28 10.91
CA ASP A 71 7.11 -1.83 10.98
C ASP A 71 5.95 -1.08 10.32
N MET A 72 5.42 -1.56 9.19
CA MET A 72 4.23 -0.96 8.57
C MET A 72 3.00 -1.04 9.46
N LEU A 73 2.80 -2.14 10.20
CA LEU A 73 1.67 -2.27 11.13
C LEU A 73 1.87 -1.38 12.36
N ARG A 74 3.11 -1.26 12.85
CA ARG A 74 3.46 -0.32 13.93
C ARG A 74 3.22 1.12 13.51
N ASP A 75 3.65 1.52 12.31
CA ASP A 75 3.41 2.84 11.74
C ASP A 75 1.91 3.12 11.52
N ALA A 76 1.19 2.15 10.96
CA ALA A 76 -0.21 2.32 10.58
C ALA A 76 -1.19 2.33 11.77
N PHE A 77 -0.88 1.57 12.84
CA PHE A 77 -1.77 1.41 14.00
C PHE A 77 -1.17 1.91 15.31
N ASN A 78 0.00 2.56 15.26
CA ASN A 78 0.69 3.11 16.41
C ASN A 78 0.92 2.08 17.52
N MET A 79 1.22 0.82 17.16
CA MET A 79 1.40 -0.29 18.11
C MET A 79 2.67 -0.08 18.95
N HIS A 80 2.54 0.62 20.07
CA HIS A 80 3.61 0.76 21.06
C HIS A 80 3.62 -0.52 21.90
N SER A 81 4.67 -1.33 21.77
CA SER A 81 4.96 -2.36 22.75
C SER A 81 5.48 -1.65 24.01
N HIS A 82 4.77 -1.77 25.12
CA HIS A 82 5.36 -1.49 26.43
C HIS A 82 6.45 -2.54 26.68
N GLY A 83 7.68 -2.28 26.24
CA GLY A 83 8.81 -3.17 26.49
C GLY A 83 9.86 -3.12 25.39
N GLU A 84 11.05 -2.65 25.78
CA GLU A 84 12.36 -2.86 25.15
C GLU A 84 12.63 -2.18 23.80
N GLN A 85 13.29 -1.01 23.92
CA GLN A 85 14.20 -0.49 22.89
C GLN A 85 15.23 -1.60 22.57
N SER A 86 15.16 -2.13 21.36
CA SER A 86 16.17 -3.01 20.80
C SER A 86 16.76 -2.35 19.55
N PHE A 87 17.39 -1.18 19.75
CA PHE A 87 18.50 -0.79 18.88
C PHE A 87 19.74 -1.49 19.41
N LEU A 88 20.34 -2.34 18.58
CA LEU A 88 21.62 -2.98 18.88
C LEU A 88 22.69 -1.87 19.02
N PRO A 89 23.39 -1.77 20.17
CA PRO A 89 24.40 -0.74 20.38
C PRO A 89 25.71 -1.22 19.75
N ASP A 90 26.04 -0.74 18.55
CA ASP A 90 27.42 -0.65 18.05
C ASP A 90 27.47 0.07 16.68
N PHE A 91 27.48 1.41 16.70
CA PHE A 91 28.25 2.16 15.71
C PHE A 91 28.75 3.45 16.35
N ILE A 92 30.07 3.57 16.41
CA ILE A 92 30.81 4.67 17.01
C ILE A 92 30.42 5.98 16.34
N ILE A 93 30.06 6.97 17.16
CA ILE A 93 29.82 8.35 16.79
C ILE A 93 31.10 8.90 16.14
N SER A 94 31.07 9.12 14.83
CA SER A 94 31.93 10.10 14.20
C SER A 94 31.30 11.46 14.45
N GLU A 95 31.93 12.25 15.31
CA GLU A 95 31.64 13.67 15.51
C GLU A 95 31.73 14.38 14.15
N ASP A 96 30.58 14.68 13.53
CA ASP A 96 30.35 15.80 12.59
C ASP A 96 28.98 15.70 11.90
N CYS A 97 27.89 15.63 12.68
CA CYS A 97 26.52 15.86 12.20
C CYS A 97 25.68 16.49 13.33
N ASN A 98 25.67 17.82 13.46
CA ASN A 98 24.70 18.53 14.30
C ASN A 98 23.30 18.48 13.64
N ILE A 99 22.65 17.31 13.68
CA ILE A 99 21.22 17.16 13.43
C ILE A 99 20.60 16.96 14.81
N GLY A 100 19.92 18.00 15.29
CA GLY A 100 19.33 18.05 16.63
C GLY A 100 18.55 16.77 16.96
N GLU A 101 18.97 16.14 18.06
CA GLU A 101 18.23 15.10 18.76
C GLU A 101 16.83 15.62 19.08
N ASN A 102 15.83 15.11 18.38
CA ASN A 102 14.45 15.19 18.81
C ASN A 102 14.06 13.84 19.38
N VAL A 103 14.57 13.55 20.59
CA VAL A 103 13.94 12.60 21.50
C VAL A 103 12.62 13.22 21.94
N PHE A 104 11.54 12.96 21.20
CA PHE A 104 10.20 13.39 21.59
C PHE A 104 9.68 12.49 22.71
N CYS A 105 10.08 12.81 23.94
CA CYS A 105 9.37 12.38 25.14
C CYS A 105 7.96 12.97 25.12
N GLU A 106 6.95 12.15 25.40
CA GLU A 106 5.58 12.61 25.66
C GLU A 106 5.59 13.55 26.86
N THR A 107 5.70 14.85 26.59
CA THR A 107 5.33 15.85 27.57
C THR A 107 3.82 15.90 27.51
N GLY A 108 3.17 15.21 28.44
CA GLY A 108 1.72 15.18 28.61
C GLY A 108 1.16 16.60 28.67
N THR A 109 0.76 17.11 27.52
CA THR A 109 -0.01 18.34 27.43
C THR A 109 -1.44 17.87 27.29
N SER A 110 -2.19 17.98 28.39
CA SER A 110 -3.60 17.64 28.49
C SER A 110 -4.43 18.52 27.55
N ALA A 111 -4.61 18.06 26.32
CA ALA A 111 -5.74 18.47 25.51
C ALA A 111 -7.03 18.00 26.21
N PRO A 112 -8.14 18.75 26.14
CA PRO A 112 -9.41 18.28 26.69
C PRO A 112 -9.77 16.96 26.01
N ASN A 113 -10.03 15.92 26.80
CA ASN A 113 -10.58 14.65 26.31
C ASN A 113 -12.01 14.91 25.84
N GLU A 114 -12.17 15.41 24.61
CA GLU A 114 -13.43 15.28 23.90
C GLU A 114 -13.67 13.78 23.68
N GLU A 115 -14.84 13.30 24.10
CA GLU A 115 -15.20 11.91 23.87
C GLU A 115 -15.21 11.64 22.35
N PRO A 116 -14.65 10.51 21.90
CA PRO A 116 -14.67 10.16 20.49
C PRO A 116 -16.12 10.03 20.00
N ASN A 117 -16.36 10.44 18.75
CA ASN A 117 -17.64 10.16 18.11
C ASN A 117 -17.88 8.64 18.01
N GLU A 118 -19.13 8.26 17.75
CA GLU A 118 -19.54 6.85 17.73
C GLU A 118 -18.71 6.01 16.76
N GLU A 119 -18.40 6.52 15.56
CA GLU A 119 -17.57 5.79 14.59
C GLU A 119 -16.13 5.59 15.08
N ALA A 120 -15.51 6.61 15.68
CA ALA A 120 -14.18 6.55 16.23
C ALA A 120 -14.11 5.62 17.44
N ALA A 121 -15.10 5.68 18.34
CA ALA A 121 -15.22 4.80 19.49
C ALA A 121 -15.31 3.32 19.06
N ASN A 122 -16.16 3.01 18.08
CA ASN A 122 -16.29 1.67 17.52
C ASN A 122 -14.96 1.17 16.92
N PHE A 123 -14.23 2.03 16.22
CA PHE A 123 -12.92 1.66 15.68
C PHE A 123 -11.86 1.44 16.76
N TYR A 124 -11.78 2.31 17.78
CA TYR A 124 -10.84 2.12 18.89
C TYR A 124 -11.11 0.82 19.65
N ASN A 125 -12.37 0.47 19.89
CA ASN A 125 -12.74 -0.79 20.52
C ASN A 125 -12.26 -1.99 19.69
N LEU A 126 -12.50 -1.98 18.38
CA LEU A 126 -12.01 -3.02 17.47
C LEU A 126 -10.49 -3.11 17.46
N LEU A 127 -9.80 -1.96 17.41
CA LEU A 127 -8.34 -1.92 17.37
C LEU A 127 -7.73 -2.46 18.67
N ASN A 128 -8.30 -2.09 19.81
CA ASN A 128 -7.87 -2.59 21.12
C ASN A 128 -8.03 -4.11 21.20
N GLU A 129 -9.17 -4.67 20.78
CA GLU A 129 -9.40 -6.12 20.73
C GLU A 129 -8.38 -6.85 19.84
N MET A 130 -8.00 -6.23 18.72
CA MET A 130 -7.01 -6.81 17.80
C MET A 130 -5.57 -6.65 18.31
N ASN A 131 -5.29 -5.64 19.14
CA ASN A 131 -3.98 -5.43 19.73
C ASN A 131 -3.73 -6.30 20.97
N GLU A 132 -4.75 -6.97 21.49
CA GLU A 132 -4.58 -7.98 22.54
C GLU A 132 -3.60 -9.07 22.12
N GLU A 133 -2.88 -9.62 23.11
CA GLU A 133 -2.02 -10.78 22.90
C GLU A 133 -2.82 -11.95 22.32
N LEU A 134 -2.21 -12.69 21.40
CA LEU A 134 -2.82 -13.85 20.77
C LEU A 134 -3.20 -14.92 21.82
N TYR A 135 -2.37 -15.06 22.84
CA TYR A 135 -2.60 -15.82 24.07
C TYR A 135 -1.73 -15.21 25.17
N GLU A 136 -1.99 -15.55 26.43
CA GLU A 136 -1.25 -15.00 27.58
C GLU A 136 0.26 -15.28 27.47
N GLY A 137 1.07 -14.21 27.50
CA GLY A 137 2.53 -14.28 27.35
C GLY A 137 3.01 -14.41 25.91
N SER A 138 2.13 -14.20 24.93
CA SER A 138 2.52 -14.19 23.52
C SER A 138 3.23 -12.90 23.15
N LYS A 139 4.33 -13.02 22.41
CA LYS A 139 4.98 -11.85 21.77
C LYS A 139 4.10 -11.21 20.69
N TYR A 140 3.14 -11.96 20.13
CA TYR A 140 2.36 -11.53 18.98
C TYR A 140 0.95 -11.11 19.37
N SER A 141 0.48 -9.99 18.81
CA SER A 141 -0.91 -9.59 18.89
C SER A 141 -1.81 -10.42 17.96
N LYS A 142 -3.10 -10.45 18.26
CA LYS A 142 -4.13 -11.02 17.37
C LYS A 142 -4.08 -10.38 15.97
N LEU A 143 -3.86 -9.07 15.89
CA LEU A 143 -3.72 -8.31 14.65
C LEU A 143 -2.58 -8.84 13.80
N PHE A 144 -1.38 -8.90 14.38
CA PHE A 144 -0.18 -9.34 13.69
C PHE A 144 -0.35 -10.77 13.16
N PHE A 145 -0.84 -11.67 14.02
CA PHE A 145 -1.14 -13.04 13.63
C PHE A 145 -2.10 -13.11 12.44
N CYS A 146 -3.23 -12.37 12.50
CA CYS A 146 -4.22 -12.38 11.44
C CYS A 146 -3.67 -11.86 10.11
N ILE A 147 -2.95 -10.74 10.12
CA ILE A 147 -2.44 -10.12 8.90
C ILE A 147 -1.31 -10.95 8.29
N ARG A 148 -0.35 -11.41 9.10
CA ARG A 148 0.74 -12.28 8.65
C ARG A 148 0.21 -13.58 8.06
N LEU A 149 -0.70 -14.25 8.75
CA LEU A 149 -1.25 -15.52 8.30
C LEU A 149 -2.10 -15.36 7.03
N PHE A 150 -2.86 -14.25 6.92
CA PHE A 150 -3.59 -13.93 5.69
C PHE A 150 -2.66 -13.57 4.53
N HIS A 151 -1.55 -12.88 4.80
CA HIS A 151 -0.53 -12.62 3.79
C HIS A 151 0.10 -13.91 3.26
N LEU A 152 0.46 -14.84 4.15
CA LEU A 152 0.95 -16.17 3.76
C LEU A 152 -0.08 -16.93 2.91
N LYS A 153 -1.36 -16.86 3.29
CA LYS A 153 -2.45 -17.43 2.50
C LYS A 153 -2.47 -16.85 1.08
N CYS A 154 -2.29 -15.54 0.93
CA CYS A 154 -2.25 -14.86 -0.37
C CYS A 154 -1.02 -15.26 -1.19
N LEU A 155 0.18 -15.26 -0.58
CA LEU A 155 1.42 -15.63 -1.25
C LEU A 155 1.47 -17.11 -1.65
N GLY A 156 0.99 -17.98 -0.77
CA GLY A 156 0.93 -19.43 -0.99
C GLY A 156 -0.24 -19.88 -1.85
N GLY A 157 -1.10 -18.97 -2.32
CA GLY A 157 -2.25 -19.31 -3.17
C GLY A 157 -3.27 -20.24 -2.50
N TRP A 158 -3.33 -20.29 -1.17
CA TRP A 158 -4.19 -21.22 -0.45
C TRP A 158 -5.66 -20.94 -0.73
N THR A 159 -6.47 -21.98 -0.90
CA THR A 159 -7.92 -21.82 -1.07
C THR A 159 -8.58 -21.31 0.22
N GLY A 160 -9.83 -20.84 0.14
CA GLY A 160 -10.58 -20.47 1.34
C GLY A 160 -10.81 -21.65 2.27
N ASN A 161 -11.13 -22.81 1.70
CA ASN A 161 -11.45 -24.03 2.45
C ASN A 161 -10.20 -24.59 3.14
N SER A 162 -9.09 -24.74 2.40
CA SER A 162 -7.83 -25.23 2.98
C SER A 162 -7.31 -24.32 4.09
N PHE A 163 -7.53 -23.01 3.97
CA PHE A 163 -7.18 -22.07 5.03
C PHE A 163 -8.07 -22.19 6.26
N THR A 164 -9.38 -22.40 6.08
CA THR A 164 -10.29 -22.66 7.21
C THR A 164 -9.90 -23.95 7.93
N MET A 165 -9.59 -25.03 7.21
CA MET A 165 -9.11 -26.29 7.80
C MET A 165 -7.81 -26.08 8.60
N LEU A 166 -6.89 -25.25 8.11
CA LEU A 166 -5.69 -24.89 8.86
C LEU A 166 -6.03 -24.14 10.16
N LEU A 167 -6.94 -23.17 10.10
CA LEU A 167 -7.37 -22.43 11.30
C LEU A 167 -8.05 -23.34 12.32
N GLU A 168 -8.85 -24.29 11.87
CA GLU A 168 -9.47 -25.32 12.72
C GLU A 168 -8.41 -26.17 13.42
N PHE A 169 -7.43 -26.69 12.66
CA PHE A 169 -6.32 -27.46 13.23
C PHE A 169 -5.49 -26.64 14.23
N LEU A 170 -5.18 -25.38 13.94
CA LEU A 170 -4.45 -24.52 14.87
C LEU A 170 -5.26 -24.25 16.15
N ARG A 171 -6.58 -24.16 16.07
CA ARG A 171 -7.45 -24.02 17.25
C ARG A 171 -7.52 -25.29 18.08
N GLU A 172 -7.47 -26.47 17.45
CA GLU A 172 -7.38 -27.75 18.17
C GLU A 172 -6.05 -27.87 18.92
N MET A 173 -4.94 -27.47 18.29
CA MET A 173 -3.60 -27.52 18.91
C MET A 173 -3.41 -26.43 19.98
N PHE A 174 -4.01 -25.25 19.80
CA PHE A 174 -3.85 -24.09 20.67
C PHE A 174 -5.21 -23.55 21.12
N PRO A 175 -5.97 -24.28 21.96
CA PRO A 175 -7.33 -23.91 22.34
C PRO A 175 -7.41 -22.61 23.18
N PHE A 176 -6.30 -22.22 23.79
CA PHE A 176 -6.15 -21.00 24.58
C PHE A 176 -5.82 -19.75 23.73
N ALA A 177 -5.50 -19.93 22.44
CA ALA A 177 -5.18 -18.83 21.54
C ALA A 177 -6.42 -18.25 20.86
N LYS A 178 -6.47 -16.93 20.72
CA LYS A 178 -7.56 -16.15 20.11
C LYS A 178 -7.51 -16.19 18.57
N ILE A 179 -7.58 -17.40 18.01
CA ILE A 179 -7.48 -17.66 16.57
C ILE A 179 -8.86 -17.50 15.89
N PRO A 180 -8.96 -16.83 14.72
CA PRO A 180 -10.21 -16.70 13.99
C PRO A 180 -10.82 -18.06 13.57
N GLN A 181 -12.15 -18.12 13.53
CA GLN A 181 -12.88 -19.37 13.26
C GLN A 181 -12.74 -19.83 11.80
N SER A 182 -12.66 -18.90 10.86
CA SER A 182 -12.66 -19.23 9.43
C SER A 182 -11.92 -18.21 8.57
N CYS A 183 -11.67 -18.58 7.31
CA CYS A 183 -11.18 -17.65 6.30
C CYS A 183 -12.10 -16.44 6.11
N GLN A 184 -13.42 -16.61 6.24
CA GLN A 184 -14.38 -15.53 6.05
C GLN A 184 -14.35 -14.55 7.22
N ASP A 185 -14.21 -15.06 8.44
CA ASP A 185 -14.12 -14.20 9.63
C ASP A 185 -12.83 -13.40 9.61
N MET A 186 -11.70 -14.02 9.24
CA MET A 186 -10.45 -13.29 9.06
C MET A 186 -10.57 -12.19 7.99
N LYS A 187 -11.24 -12.46 6.86
CA LYS A 187 -11.51 -11.42 5.84
C LYS A 187 -12.38 -10.29 6.37
N ARG A 188 -13.36 -10.61 7.23
CA ARG A 188 -14.24 -9.62 7.86
C ARG A 188 -13.45 -8.71 8.80
N LEU A 189 -12.63 -9.28 9.68
CA LEU A 189 -11.76 -8.53 10.59
C LEU A 189 -10.83 -7.58 9.83
N ILE A 190 -10.16 -8.09 8.79
CA ILE A 190 -9.28 -7.30 7.92
C ILE A 190 -10.07 -6.17 7.21
N LYS A 191 -11.30 -6.45 6.77
CA LYS A 191 -12.19 -5.45 6.16
C LYS A 191 -12.57 -4.35 7.16
N ASP A 192 -12.95 -4.73 8.38
CA ASP A 192 -13.39 -3.80 9.43
C ASP A 192 -12.23 -2.92 9.92
N LEU A 193 -11.00 -3.46 9.91
CA LEU A 193 -9.76 -2.70 10.08
C LEU A 193 -9.45 -1.76 8.90
N GLY A 194 -10.28 -1.71 7.85
CA GLY A 194 -10.16 -0.81 6.69
C GLY A 194 -9.20 -1.24 5.60
N PHE A 195 -8.80 -2.51 5.59
CA PHE A 195 -8.11 -3.11 4.45
C PHE A 195 -9.08 -3.64 3.38
N GLY A 196 -10.38 -3.35 3.55
CA GLY A 196 -11.41 -3.64 2.57
C GLY A 196 -11.34 -2.77 1.31
N TYR A 197 -12.05 -3.23 0.28
CA TYR A 197 -12.29 -2.46 -0.94
C TYR A 197 -13.70 -2.72 -1.46
N ASP A 198 -14.24 -1.74 -2.16
CA ASP A 198 -15.49 -1.82 -2.90
C ASP A 198 -15.23 -2.21 -4.35
N LYS A 199 -16.15 -3.00 -4.91
CA LYS A 199 -16.11 -3.41 -6.31
C LYS A 199 -17.07 -2.52 -7.09
N ILE A 200 -16.52 -1.68 -7.95
CA ILE A 200 -17.28 -0.78 -8.82
C ILE A 200 -17.16 -1.32 -10.25
N HIS A 201 -18.28 -1.56 -10.92
CA HIS A 201 -18.22 -2.07 -12.30
C HIS A 201 -17.93 -0.90 -13.24
N SER A 202 -17.20 -1.13 -14.32
CA SER A 202 -16.94 -0.15 -15.38
C SER A 202 -17.42 -0.65 -16.72
N CYS A 203 -17.69 0.29 -17.63
CA CYS A 203 -17.87 -0.01 -19.04
C CYS A 203 -16.61 -0.66 -19.63
N LEU A 204 -16.77 -1.53 -20.63
CA LEU A 204 -15.65 -2.12 -21.37
C LEU A 204 -14.78 -1.06 -22.08
N ASN A 205 -15.41 0.01 -22.56
CA ASN A 205 -14.77 1.12 -23.25
C ASN A 205 -14.47 2.31 -22.32
N ASP A 206 -14.49 2.08 -21.00
CA ASP A 206 -14.11 3.09 -19.99
C ASP A 206 -14.96 4.36 -19.95
N CYS A 207 -16.08 4.39 -20.67
CA CYS A 207 -16.93 5.58 -20.80
C CYS A 207 -17.67 5.99 -19.51
N MET A 208 -17.85 5.06 -18.56
CA MET A 208 -18.58 5.31 -17.31
C MET A 208 -18.30 4.23 -16.25
N LEU A 209 -18.50 4.61 -14.99
CA LEU A 209 -18.64 3.70 -13.86
C LEU A 209 -20.11 3.43 -13.58
N TYR A 210 -20.44 2.18 -13.24
CA TYR A 210 -21.73 1.84 -12.64
C TYR A 210 -21.70 2.20 -11.14
N TRP A 211 -21.67 3.51 -10.88
CA TRP A 211 -21.52 4.15 -9.56
C TRP A 211 -22.56 5.25 -9.38
N GLY A 212 -22.82 5.64 -8.12
CA GLY A 212 -23.85 6.64 -7.80
C GLY A 212 -25.22 6.28 -8.39
N ASP A 213 -25.83 7.23 -9.10
CA ASP A 213 -27.13 7.07 -9.74
C ASP A 213 -27.15 6.00 -10.84
N GLN A 214 -25.98 5.63 -11.38
CA GLN A 214 -25.84 4.69 -12.50
C GLN A 214 -25.60 3.25 -12.03
N LYS A 215 -25.54 3.00 -10.71
CA LYS A 215 -25.19 1.70 -10.11
C LYS A 215 -26.06 0.52 -10.58
N ASN A 216 -27.33 0.76 -10.85
CA ASN A 216 -28.30 -0.28 -11.21
C ASN A 216 -28.45 -0.49 -12.73
N GLN A 217 -27.76 0.30 -13.55
CA GLN A 217 -27.81 0.17 -15.01
C GLN A 217 -27.21 -1.17 -15.45
N GLN A 218 -27.76 -1.71 -16.54
CA GLN A 218 -27.37 -2.99 -17.13
C GLN A 218 -26.51 -2.83 -18.39
N SER A 219 -26.52 -1.63 -18.97
CA SER A 219 -25.74 -1.24 -20.15
C SER A 219 -25.21 0.18 -19.97
N CYS A 220 -24.16 0.51 -20.71
CA CYS A 220 -23.54 1.82 -20.70
C CYS A 220 -24.43 2.84 -21.42
N HIS A 221 -24.74 3.96 -20.76
CA HIS A 221 -25.54 5.02 -21.37
C HIS A 221 -24.80 5.80 -22.49
N VAL A 222 -23.47 5.70 -22.57
CA VAL A 222 -22.64 6.38 -23.58
C VAL A 222 -22.50 5.54 -24.86
N CYS A 223 -22.10 4.27 -24.73
CA CYS A 223 -21.79 3.41 -25.89
C CYS A 223 -22.75 2.22 -26.07
N GLY A 224 -23.75 2.05 -25.19
CA GLY A 224 -24.74 0.97 -25.28
C GLY A 224 -24.24 -0.43 -24.91
N LYS A 225 -22.93 -0.62 -24.64
CA LYS A 225 -22.37 -1.94 -24.31
C LYS A 225 -22.92 -2.49 -22.99
N SER A 226 -23.10 -3.82 -22.94
CA SER A 226 -23.52 -4.54 -21.74
C SER A 226 -22.52 -4.40 -20.60
N ARG A 227 -23.03 -4.32 -19.37
CA ARG A 227 -22.26 -4.42 -18.12
C ARG A 227 -21.66 -5.81 -17.91
N TRP A 228 -22.32 -6.83 -18.45
CA TRP A 228 -22.05 -8.24 -18.18
C TRP A 228 -21.33 -8.91 -19.35
N MET A 229 -20.45 -9.85 -19.03
CA MET A 229 -19.83 -10.74 -20.02
C MET A 229 -20.90 -11.57 -20.74
N ASN A 230 -20.69 -11.82 -22.04
CA ASN A 230 -21.55 -12.72 -22.80
C ASN A 230 -21.28 -14.16 -22.34
N SER A 231 -22.31 -14.90 -21.96
CA SER A 231 -22.24 -16.25 -21.37
C SER A 231 -21.83 -17.38 -22.33
N ASN A 232 -21.02 -17.10 -23.36
CA ASN A 232 -20.59 -18.07 -24.36
C ASN A 232 -19.22 -18.71 -24.06
N THR A 233 -18.63 -18.43 -22.90
CA THR A 233 -17.42 -19.14 -22.44
C THR A 233 -17.82 -20.10 -21.32
N GLU A 234 -17.69 -21.38 -21.63
CA GLU A 234 -17.89 -22.56 -20.80
C GLU A 234 -17.28 -22.40 -19.41
N ASP A 235 -18.11 -22.08 -18.42
CA ASP A 235 -17.86 -22.41 -17.01
C ASP A 235 -19.14 -23.11 -16.52
N VAL A 236 -19.43 -24.28 -17.09
CA VAL A 236 -20.47 -25.18 -16.60
C VAL A 236 -19.92 -25.85 -15.35
N ASN A 237 -20.13 -25.22 -14.19
CA ASN A 237 -20.25 -25.98 -12.96
C ASN A 237 -21.71 -26.43 -12.87
N THR A 238 -21.99 -27.62 -13.39
CA THR A 238 -23.19 -28.38 -13.07
C THR A 238 -23.10 -28.84 -11.63
N ASP A 239 -23.64 -28.02 -10.73
CA ASP A 239 -24.19 -28.53 -9.48
C ASP A 239 -25.70 -28.30 -9.53
N GLU A 240 -26.43 -29.40 -9.36
CA GLU A 240 -27.88 -29.49 -9.38
C GLU A 240 -28.49 -28.59 -8.30
N GLY A 241 -29.27 -27.59 -8.72
CA GLY A 241 -30.06 -26.76 -7.82
C GLY A 241 -30.15 -25.31 -8.25
N GLY A 242 -30.97 -25.01 -9.26
CA GLY A 242 -31.61 -23.70 -9.45
C GLY A 242 -30.73 -22.44 -9.36
N ALA A 243 -29.43 -22.52 -9.72
CA ALA A 243 -28.53 -21.39 -9.60
C ALA A 243 -28.70 -20.44 -10.80
N GLN A 244 -29.38 -19.32 -10.57
CA GLN A 244 -29.40 -18.17 -11.46
C GLN A 244 -27.98 -17.90 -11.97
N LEU A 245 -27.75 -17.99 -13.29
CA LEU A 245 -26.44 -17.76 -13.91
C LEU A 245 -25.82 -16.49 -13.33
N ARG A 246 -24.74 -16.62 -12.54
CA ARG A 246 -24.09 -15.46 -11.91
C ARG A 246 -23.51 -14.58 -13.00
N LYS A 247 -24.18 -13.47 -13.31
CA LYS A 247 -23.71 -12.51 -14.30
C LYS A 247 -22.36 -11.94 -13.85
N LYS A 248 -21.32 -12.20 -14.63
CA LYS A 248 -19.96 -11.69 -14.37
C LYS A 248 -19.79 -10.32 -15.03
N PRO A 249 -19.42 -9.28 -14.30
CA PRO A 249 -19.18 -7.97 -14.90
C PRO A 249 -17.95 -8.00 -15.81
N VAL A 250 -17.97 -7.19 -16.86
CA VAL A 250 -16.87 -7.13 -17.84
C VAL A 250 -15.60 -6.56 -17.22
N LYS A 251 -15.72 -5.44 -16.48
CA LYS A 251 -14.59 -4.71 -15.89
C LYS A 251 -14.94 -4.26 -14.47
N VAL A 252 -14.02 -4.42 -13.52
CA VAL A 252 -14.25 -4.14 -12.08
C VAL A 252 -13.12 -3.32 -11.49
N LEU A 253 -13.38 -2.04 -11.25
CA LEU A 253 -12.55 -1.16 -10.43
C LEU A 253 -12.58 -1.64 -8.98
N ARG A 254 -11.40 -1.80 -8.37
CA ARG A 254 -11.29 -1.99 -6.92
C ARG A 254 -11.04 -0.63 -6.29
N TYR A 255 -12.03 -0.10 -5.60
CA TYR A 255 -11.96 1.20 -4.93
C TYR A 255 -11.74 1.01 -3.44
N PHE A 256 -10.74 1.67 -2.88
CA PHE A 256 -10.47 1.68 -1.45
C PHE A 256 -11.02 2.98 -0.87
N PRO A 257 -12.05 2.93 0.00
CA PRO A 257 -12.71 4.13 0.52
C PRO A 257 -11.72 5.10 1.17
N LEU A 258 -11.70 6.33 0.65
CA LEU A 258 -10.74 7.35 1.08
C LEU A 258 -11.14 7.99 2.42
N LYS A 259 -12.43 8.29 2.61
CA LYS A 259 -12.93 9.01 3.81
C LYS A 259 -12.51 8.35 5.14
N PRO A 260 -12.71 7.03 5.35
CA PRO A 260 -12.29 6.39 6.60
C PRO A 260 -10.77 6.43 6.81
N ARG A 261 -9.99 6.41 5.72
CA ARG A 261 -8.52 6.47 5.80
C ARG A 261 -8.02 7.85 6.19
N LEU A 262 -8.63 8.90 5.63
CA LEU A 262 -8.33 10.28 6.04
C LEU A 262 -8.76 10.56 7.47
N GLN A 263 -9.93 10.06 7.89
CA GLN A 263 -10.38 10.17 9.28
C GLN A 263 -9.34 9.59 10.25
N ARG A 264 -8.77 8.41 9.94
CA ARG A 264 -7.73 7.78 10.77
C ARG A 264 -6.48 8.63 10.94
N LEU A 265 -6.09 9.41 9.92
CA LEU A 265 -4.95 10.33 10.05
C LEU A 265 -5.19 11.40 11.11
N PHE A 266 -6.44 11.75 11.40
CA PHE A 266 -6.81 12.69 12.46
C PHE A 266 -7.15 12.03 13.80
N MET A 267 -7.23 10.69 13.87
CA MET A 267 -7.52 9.95 15.10
C MET A 267 -6.29 9.83 16.03
N SER A 268 -5.09 10.06 15.52
CA SER A 268 -3.86 10.13 16.31
C SER A 268 -3.49 11.58 16.53
N SER A 269 -3.23 11.99 17.79
CA SER A 269 -2.80 13.35 18.10
C SER A 269 -1.51 13.75 17.35
N LYS A 270 -0.53 12.83 17.28
CA LYS A 270 0.74 13.02 16.58
C LYS A 270 0.54 13.22 15.08
N THR A 271 -0.32 12.41 14.47
CA THR A 271 -0.61 12.48 13.03
C THR A 271 -1.49 13.69 12.70
N ALA A 272 -2.47 14.02 13.55
CA ALA A 272 -3.33 15.18 13.39
C ALA A 272 -2.54 16.50 13.43
N GLU A 273 -1.55 16.62 14.31
CA GLU A 273 -0.62 17.75 14.34
C GLU A 273 0.20 17.80 13.03
N SER A 274 0.71 16.66 12.58
CA SER A 274 1.45 16.56 11.31
C SER A 274 0.58 16.93 10.09
N MET A 275 -0.72 16.62 10.10
CA MET A 275 -1.68 16.98 9.05
C MET A 275 -2.01 18.48 9.00
N ARG A 276 -1.55 19.27 9.98
CA ARG A 276 -1.65 20.74 9.96
C ARG A 276 -0.30 21.42 9.74
N TRP A 277 0.79 20.64 9.66
CA TRP A 277 2.16 21.14 9.58
C TRP A 277 2.36 22.17 8.45
N HIS A 278 1.79 21.90 7.27
CA HIS A 278 1.91 22.77 6.09
C HIS A 278 1.47 24.22 6.32
N ASN A 279 0.59 24.45 7.30
CA ASN A 279 0.10 25.77 7.70
C ASN A 279 0.79 26.27 8.97
N ASP A 280 0.89 25.42 10.00
CA ASP A 280 1.26 25.87 11.34
C ASP A 280 2.78 26.00 11.56
N LYS A 281 3.57 25.14 10.91
CA LYS A 281 5.01 24.98 11.17
C LYS A 281 5.89 25.17 9.93
N ARG A 282 5.30 25.26 8.74
CA ARG A 282 6.03 25.49 7.49
C ARG A 282 6.70 26.87 7.51
N THR A 283 7.97 26.92 7.13
CA THR A 283 8.68 28.18 6.87
C THR A 283 8.19 28.80 5.57
N ASP A 284 7.71 30.04 5.63
CA ASP A 284 7.29 30.82 4.45
C ASP A 284 8.30 31.94 4.15
N ASP A 285 9.44 31.55 3.57
CA ASP A 285 10.53 32.45 3.19
C ASP A 285 10.51 32.81 1.69
N GLY A 286 9.43 32.45 0.99
CA GLY A 286 9.28 32.64 -0.45
C GLY A 286 10.04 31.62 -1.32
N LEU A 287 10.73 30.64 -0.71
CA LEU A 287 11.39 29.55 -1.43
C LEU A 287 10.46 28.34 -1.60
N LEU A 288 10.70 27.52 -2.63
CA LEU A 288 9.94 26.30 -2.89
C LEU A 288 10.51 25.15 -2.04
N ARG A 289 10.00 24.97 -0.83
CA ARG A 289 10.43 23.93 0.15
C ARG A 289 9.46 22.76 0.24
N HIS A 290 8.20 23.02 -0.06
CA HIS A 290 7.08 22.11 0.10
C HIS A 290 6.03 22.37 -1.01
N PRO A 291 5.19 21.40 -1.40
CA PRO A 291 4.13 21.62 -2.39
C PRO A 291 3.22 22.82 -2.10
N ALA A 292 3.02 23.16 -0.81
CA ALA A 292 2.29 24.35 -0.38
C ALA A 292 2.89 25.68 -0.84
N ASP A 293 4.19 25.72 -1.16
CA ASP A 293 4.85 26.94 -1.65
C ASP A 293 4.62 27.16 -3.16
N SER A 294 4.12 26.13 -3.85
CA SER A 294 3.92 26.13 -5.30
C SER A 294 2.83 27.11 -5.76
N LEU A 295 2.97 27.57 -7.00
CA LEU A 295 1.95 28.42 -7.64
C LEU A 295 0.60 27.71 -7.77
N ALA A 296 0.61 26.38 -7.98
CA ALA A 296 -0.61 25.59 -8.11
C ALA A 296 -1.43 25.62 -6.81
N TRP A 297 -0.77 25.44 -5.67
CA TRP A 297 -1.41 25.49 -4.35
C TRP A 297 -1.95 26.88 -4.04
N LYS A 298 -1.14 27.93 -4.24
CA LYS A 298 -1.56 29.33 -4.02
C LYS A 298 -2.72 29.75 -4.91
N SER A 299 -2.73 29.29 -6.17
CA SER A 299 -3.84 29.50 -7.11
C SER A 299 -5.12 28.80 -6.66
N PHE A 300 -5.00 27.57 -6.13
CA PHE A 300 -6.13 26.85 -5.55
C PHE A 300 -6.70 27.57 -4.33
N ASP A 301 -5.84 28.00 -3.41
CA ASP A 301 -6.26 28.71 -2.19
C ASP A 301 -6.96 30.03 -2.51
N SER A 302 -6.49 30.74 -3.54
CA SER A 302 -7.13 31.97 -4.03
C SER A 302 -8.53 31.72 -4.62
N LYS A 303 -8.74 30.56 -5.25
CA LYS A 303 -10.03 30.17 -5.84
C LYS A 303 -11.01 29.63 -4.80
N PHE A 304 -10.52 28.99 -3.74
CA PHE A 304 -11.34 28.36 -2.70
C PHE A 304 -10.95 28.85 -1.29
N PRO A 305 -11.22 30.13 -0.94
CA PRO A 305 -10.80 30.69 0.35
C PRO A 305 -11.39 29.98 1.58
N SER A 306 -12.64 29.52 1.49
CA SER A 306 -13.30 28.77 2.57
C SER A 306 -12.67 27.40 2.81
N PHE A 307 -12.14 26.77 1.77
CA PHE A 307 -11.36 25.53 1.91
C PHE A 307 -9.99 25.84 2.49
N ALA A 308 -9.32 26.89 1.99
CA ALA A 308 -7.98 27.25 2.45
C ALA A 308 -7.94 27.73 3.91
N SER A 309 -9.02 28.32 4.41
CA SER A 309 -9.09 28.85 5.77
C SER A 309 -9.02 27.78 6.87
N ASP A 310 -9.40 26.53 6.58
CA ASP A 310 -9.29 25.45 7.55
C ASP A 310 -8.04 24.58 7.24
N PRO A 311 -6.98 24.62 8.08
CA PRO A 311 -5.77 23.85 7.85
C PRO A 311 -5.97 22.33 7.98
N ARG A 312 -7.14 21.87 8.45
CA ARG A 312 -7.50 20.45 8.50
C ARG A 312 -7.97 19.92 7.15
N ASN A 313 -8.29 20.80 6.20
CA ASN A 313 -8.67 20.39 4.86
C ASN A 313 -7.48 19.72 4.15
N VAL A 314 -7.72 18.50 3.69
CA VAL A 314 -6.67 17.63 3.14
C VAL A 314 -6.46 17.91 1.66
N ARG A 315 -5.21 18.11 1.26
CA ARG A 315 -4.75 18.21 -0.11
C ARG A 315 -3.92 16.98 -0.45
N LEU A 316 -4.27 16.36 -1.56
CA LEU A 316 -3.72 15.08 -1.97
C LEU A 316 -2.97 15.25 -3.29
N GLU A 317 -1.75 14.74 -3.33
CA GLU A 317 -1.13 14.35 -4.60
C GLU A 317 -1.88 13.14 -5.15
N LEU A 318 -2.00 13.08 -6.47
CA LEU A 318 -2.46 11.90 -7.17
C LEU A 318 -1.38 11.44 -8.12
N ALA A 319 -0.94 10.20 -7.96
CA ALA A 319 -0.04 9.52 -8.87
C ALA A 319 -0.73 8.26 -9.40
N ALA A 320 -0.61 8.03 -10.70
CA ALA A 320 -1.10 6.82 -11.35
C ALA A 320 -0.11 6.40 -12.44
N ASP A 321 0.20 5.11 -12.50
CA ASP A 321 1.06 4.53 -13.54
C ASP A 321 0.57 3.12 -13.89
N GLY A 322 0.89 2.62 -15.07
CA GLY A 322 0.51 1.29 -15.53
C GLY A 322 1.58 0.25 -15.22
N PHE A 323 1.20 -0.84 -14.56
CA PHE A 323 2.08 -2.00 -14.38
C PHE A 323 1.40 -3.31 -14.79
N ASN A 324 2.20 -4.34 -15.10
CA ASN A 324 1.67 -5.69 -15.35
C ASN A 324 1.89 -6.57 -14.11
N PRO A 325 0.83 -7.01 -13.42
CA PRO A 325 0.96 -7.82 -12.20
C PRO A 325 1.39 -9.27 -12.48
N PHE A 326 1.28 -9.75 -13.71
CA PHE A 326 1.67 -11.10 -14.07
C PHE A 326 3.10 -11.05 -14.61
N LYS A 327 4.04 -11.74 -13.94
CA LYS A 327 5.48 -11.83 -14.30
C LYS A 327 5.78 -12.32 -15.73
N ILE A 328 4.75 -12.65 -16.50
CA ILE A 328 4.84 -12.90 -17.93
C ILE A 328 4.85 -11.51 -18.55
N MET A 329 5.95 -11.10 -19.21
CA MET A 329 6.08 -9.82 -19.94
C MET A 329 5.11 -9.70 -21.15
N SER A 330 3.91 -10.28 -21.02
CA SER A 330 2.77 -10.21 -21.91
C SER A 330 2.01 -8.92 -21.64
N THR A 331 2.09 -7.96 -22.56
CA THR A 331 1.36 -6.68 -22.53
C THR A 331 -0.17 -6.82 -22.58
N SER A 332 -0.73 -8.03 -22.55
CA SER A 332 -2.16 -8.28 -22.63
C SER A 332 -2.95 -7.87 -21.40
N TYR A 333 -2.31 -7.61 -20.26
CA TYR A 333 -3.01 -7.17 -19.05
C TYR A 333 -2.21 -6.10 -18.31
N SER A 334 -2.75 -4.88 -18.26
CA SER A 334 -2.22 -3.78 -17.46
C SER A 334 -3.12 -3.56 -16.24
N THR A 335 -2.53 -3.04 -15.18
CA THR A 335 -3.23 -2.66 -13.96
C THR A 335 -2.69 -1.31 -13.53
N TRP A 336 -3.60 -0.37 -13.27
CA TRP A 336 -3.28 1.02 -12.97
C TRP A 336 -3.67 1.33 -11.53
N PRO A 337 -2.74 1.23 -10.58
CA PRO A 337 -2.94 1.71 -9.23
C PRO A 337 -2.96 3.24 -9.24
N VAL A 338 -3.93 3.80 -8.54
CA VAL A 338 -3.94 5.23 -8.20
C VAL A 338 -3.54 5.35 -6.74
N VAL A 339 -2.44 6.04 -6.50
CA VAL A 339 -1.87 6.30 -5.19
C VAL A 339 -2.09 7.77 -4.86
N LEU A 340 -2.55 8.03 -3.64
CA LEU A 340 -2.76 9.36 -3.11
C LEU A 340 -1.75 9.62 -1.99
N VAL A 341 -1.21 10.83 -1.94
CA VAL A 341 -0.28 11.24 -0.88
C VAL A 341 -0.80 12.51 -0.21
N PRO A 342 -0.99 12.53 1.14
CA PRO A 342 -1.40 13.74 1.85
C PRO A 342 -0.23 14.73 1.95
N TYR A 343 -0.28 15.75 1.10
CA TYR A 343 0.66 16.87 1.11
C TYR A 343 0.46 17.82 2.29
N ASN A 344 -0.48 17.55 3.17
CA ASN A 344 -0.58 18.23 4.45
C ASN A 344 0.61 17.91 5.38
N LEU A 345 1.20 16.72 5.21
CA LEU A 345 2.27 16.18 6.03
C LEU A 345 3.61 16.87 5.75
N PRO A 346 4.53 16.90 6.73
CA PRO A 346 5.86 17.46 6.52
C PRO A 346 6.69 16.67 5.49
N PRO A 347 7.71 17.30 4.85
CA PRO A 347 8.53 16.69 3.81
C PRO A 347 9.14 15.33 4.15
N TRP A 348 9.53 15.13 5.42
CA TRP A 348 10.14 13.88 5.89
C TRP A 348 9.13 12.75 6.16
N ILE A 349 7.83 13.03 6.07
CA ILE A 349 6.75 12.03 6.25
C ILE A 349 5.97 11.85 4.95
N CYS A 350 5.68 12.92 4.20
CA CYS A 350 4.74 12.86 3.07
C CYS A 350 5.15 11.82 2.01
N MET A 351 6.45 11.69 1.69
CA MET A 351 6.93 10.73 0.69
C MET A 351 7.28 9.34 1.25
N LYS A 352 7.03 9.07 2.55
CA LYS A 352 7.22 7.73 3.11
C LYS A 352 6.18 6.76 2.56
N GLN A 353 6.56 5.49 2.43
CA GLN A 353 5.64 4.44 1.97
C GLN A 353 4.40 4.31 2.87
N SER A 354 4.52 4.53 4.18
CA SER A 354 3.39 4.52 5.12
C SER A 354 2.39 5.67 4.91
N SER A 355 2.78 6.74 4.21
CA SER A 355 1.92 7.88 3.84
C SER A 355 1.23 7.69 2.49
N SER A 356 1.68 6.74 1.67
CA SER A 356 1.11 6.43 0.36
C SER A 356 -0.19 5.65 0.49
N ILE A 357 -1.30 6.24 0.07
CA ILE A 357 -2.63 5.64 0.14
C ILE A 357 -2.99 5.06 -1.22
N LEU A 358 -2.96 3.73 -1.35
CA LEU A 358 -3.51 3.07 -2.54
C LEU A 358 -5.03 3.27 -2.58
N SER A 359 -5.52 4.16 -3.43
CA SER A 359 -6.93 4.55 -3.48
C SER A 359 -7.77 3.67 -4.41
N MET A 360 -7.20 3.20 -5.51
CA MET A 360 -7.92 2.29 -6.40
C MET A 360 -6.97 1.50 -7.30
N ILE A 361 -7.48 0.39 -7.82
CA ILE A 361 -6.83 -0.43 -8.83
C ILE A 361 -7.76 -0.52 -10.02
N ILE A 362 -7.38 0.15 -11.11
CA ILE A 362 -8.09 0.14 -12.39
C ILE A 362 -7.57 -1.07 -13.21
N PRO A 363 -8.41 -2.08 -13.50
CA PRO A 363 -7.99 -3.19 -14.37
C PRO A 363 -8.02 -2.75 -15.84
N GLY A 364 -7.35 -3.47 -16.75
CA GLY A 364 -7.62 -3.32 -18.19
C GLY A 364 -6.46 -3.78 -19.07
N GLU A 365 -6.76 -4.43 -20.19
CA GLU A 365 -5.73 -4.79 -21.18
C GLU A 365 -5.00 -3.55 -21.71
N LYS A 366 -5.75 -2.45 -21.85
CA LYS A 366 -5.25 -1.12 -22.16
C LYS A 366 -5.43 -0.23 -20.93
N GLY A 367 -4.44 0.62 -20.68
CA GLY A 367 -4.56 1.66 -19.65
C GLY A 367 -5.72 2.60 -19.95
N PRO A 368 -6.28 3.26 -18.92
CA PRO A 368 -7.42 4.16 -19.08
C PRO A 368 -7.09 5.36 -19.98
N GLY A 369 -5.80 5.72 -20.14
CA GLY A 369 -5.38 6.81 -21.01
C GLY A 369 -6.07 8.12 -20.64
N ASN A 370 -6.76 8.72 -21.60
CA ASN A 370 -7.52 9.95 -21.38
C ASN A 370 -8.79 9.74 -20.52
N ASP A 371 -9.31 8.52 -20.42
CA ASP A 371 -10.53 8.18 -19.70
C ASP A 371 -10.28 7.91 -18.20
N ILE A 372 -9.10 8.31 -17.68
CA ILE A 372 -8.76 8.15 -16.26
C ILE A 372 -9.69 8.97 -15.36
N ASP A 373 -10.17 10.11 -15.84
CA ASP A 373 -11.10 11.01 -15.13
C ASP A 373 -12.39 10.28 -14.71
N ILE A 374 -12.90 9.38 -15.55
CA ILE A 374 -14.05 8.52 -15.24
C ILE A 374 -13.80 7.67 -14.01
N TYR A 375 -12.58 7.14 -13.86
CA TYR A 375 -12.20 6.33 -12.70
C TYR A 375 -11.97 7.15 -11.44
N LEU A 376 -11.63 8.44 -11.57
CA LEU A 376 -11.39 9.33 -10.44
C LEU A 376 -12.68 9.89 -9.82
N GLN A 377 -13.85 9.70 -10.46
CA GLN A 377 -15.15 10.15 -9.94
C GLN A 377 -15.41 9.78 -8.46
N PRO A 378 -15.07 8.58 -7.95
CA PRO A 378 -15.28 8.24 -6.54
C PRO A 378 -14.40 9.02 -5.53
N LEU A 379 -13.48 9.87 -6.00
CA LEU A 379 -12.66 10.74 -5.15
C LEU A 379 -13.30 12.12 -4.91
N ILE A 380 -14.31 12.47 -5.71
CA ILE A 380 -15.06 13.73 -5.65
C ILE A 380 -16.38 13.46 -4.94
#